data_AF-A4HQN2-F1
#
_entry.id   AF-A4HQN2-F1
#
_cell.length_a   1.000
_cell.length_b   1.000
_cell.length_c   1.000
_cell.angle_alpha   90.00
_cell.angle_beta   90.00
_cell.angle_gamma   90.00
#
_symmetry.space_group_name_H-M   'P 1'
#
loop_
_entity.id
_entity.type
_entity.pdbx_description
1 polymer ?
#
loop_
_entity_poly.entity_id
_entity_poly.type
_entity_poly.pdbx_seq_one_letter_code
_entity_poly.pdbx_strand_id
1 'polypeptide(L)'
;FLAILGGAKVSDEIQLIDNMLDKVNSLIICGGTAFTFKKTLDHVSIGNSPFDAPGSEKVAGLVEKAKKNNVKLVFPVDYVIGDKFDKDAKTGFATDAEGIPEGWMGLDAGPKSRELFRLTVLEAKTILWNGPPGVFEFPAFAKGSSSLLEASIDAVKKGAVVIVGGGDTATVVAQHGAEDKLSHVSTSAATTL
;
A
#
# COMPACT_ATOMS: atom_id res chain seq x y z
N PHE A 1 -12.99 2.52 10.41
CA PHE A 1 -11.73 3.27 10.24
C PHE A 1 -10.73 2.38 9.52
N LEU A 2 -10.26 2.81 8.36
CA LEU A 2 -9.23 2.17 7.54
C LEU A 2 -7.92 2.95 7.65
N ALA A 3 -6.80 2.25 7.83
CA ALA A 3 -5.48 2.78 7.48
C ALA A 3 -4.96 2.12 6.20
N ILE A 4 -4.24 2.87 5.38
CA ILE A 4 -3.57 2.40 4.18
C ILE A 4 -2.11 2.78 4.34
N LEU A 5 -1.25 1.77 4.47
CA LEU A 5 0.18 1.94 4.65
C LEU A 5 0.91 1.35 3.46
N GLY A 6 1.83 2.12 2.91
CA GLY A 6 2.70 1.73 1.81
C GLY A 6 4.07 2.38 1.96
N GLY A 7 5.06 1.81 1.28
CA GLY A 7 6.44 2.24 1.43
C GLY A 7 7.38 1.17 0.91
N ALA A 8 8.68 1.34 1.14
CA ALA A 8 9.69 0.41 0.65
C ALA A 8 10.17 -0.61 1.70
N LYS A 9 10.13 -0.26 2.99
CA LYS A 9 10.74 -1.04 4.08
C LYS A 9 9.78 -1.18 5.25
N VAL A 10 9.60 -2.41 5.73
CA VAL A 10 8.74 -2.69 6.89
C VAL A 10 9.32 -2.05 8.15
N SER A 11 10.63 -2.13 8.39
CA SER A 11 11.31 -1.66 9.59
C SER A 11 11.01 -0.22 9.95
N ASP A 12 10.89 0.64 8.94
CA ASP A 12 10.61 2.06 9.08
C ASP A 12 9.15 2.30 9.50
N GLU A 13 8.27 1.35 9.20
CA GLU A 13 6.82 1.43 9.43
C GLU A 13 6.32 0.52 10.58
N ILE A 14 7.17 -0.30 11.21
CA ILE A 14 6.73 -1.26 12.24
C ILE A 14 5.95 -0.58 13.37
N GLN A 15 6.51 0.50 13.91
CA GLN A 15 5.85 1.22 15.02
C GLN A 15 4.53 1.82 14.57
N LEU A 16 4.46 2.31 13.33
CA LEU A 16 3.23 2.85 12.77
C LEU A 16 2.17 1.76 12.60
N ILE A 17 2.54 0.63 11.99
CA ILE A 17 1.64 -0.52 11.84
C ILE A 17 1.14 -0.98 13.22
N ASP A 18 2.05 -1.19 14.16
CA ASP A 18 1.71 -1.65 15.51
C ASP A 18 0.72 -0.69 16.20
N ASN A 19 0.97 0.62 16.14
CA ASN A 19 0.07 1.64 16.71
C ASN A 19 -1.30 1.68 16.00
N MET A 20 -1.33 1.48 14.68
CA MET A 20 -2.58 1.50 13.92
C MET A 20 -3.46 0.29 14.25
N LEU A 21 -2.87 -0.88 14.53
CA LEU A 21 -3.60 -2.09 14.86
C LEU A 21 -4.47 -1.96 16.13
N ASP A 22 -4.21 -0.98 16.99
CA ASP A 22 -5.04 -0.69 18.17
C ASP A 22 -6.19 0.30 17.89
N LYS A 23 -6.23 0.90 16.69
CA LYS A 23 -7.15 1.99 16.34
C LYS A 23 -8.08 1.67 15.17
N VAL A 24 -7.62 0.86 14.22
CA VAL A 24 -8.31 0.65 12.93
C VAL A 24 -9.17 -0.61 12.94
N ASN A 25 -10.15 -0.66 12.04
CA ASN A 25 -10.94 -1.88 11.78
C ASN A 25 -10.38 -2.66 10.59
N SER A 26 -9.71 -1.97 9.68
CA SER A 26 -9.05 -2.56 8.52
C SER A 26 -7.73 -1.84 8.25
N LEU A 27 -6.77 -2.59 7.70
CA LEU A 27 -5.45 -2.11 7.34
C LEU A 27 -5.08 -2.66 5.97
N ILE A 28 -4.86 -1.77 5.00
CA ILE A 28 -4.21 -2.11 3.73
C ILE A 28 -2.69 -1.96 3.93
N ILE A 29 -1.94 -3.01 3.60
CA ILE A 29 -0.48 -2.97 3.50
C ILE A 29 -0.11 -3.18 2.03
N CYS A 30 0.50 -2.18 1.42
CA CYS A 30 0.81 -2.13 -0.02
C CYS A 30 2.25 -1.64 -0.27
N GLY A 31 2.62 -1.43 -1.53
CA GLY A 31 3.97 -1.02 -1.91
C GLY A 31 5.03 -2.10 -1.64
N GLY A 32 6.29 -1.69 -1.54
CA GLY A 32 7.43 -2.56 -1.23
C GLY A 32 7.32 -3.29 0.11
N THR A 33 6.72 -2.64 1.12
CA THR A 33 6.45 -3.22 2.45
C THR A 33 5.66 -4.54 2.35
N ALA A 34 4.72 -4.64 1.40
CA ALA A 34 3.89 -5.84 1.24
C ALA A 34 4.68 -7.10 0.88
N PHE A 35 5.78 -6.99 0.12
CA PHE A 35 6.57 -8.16 -0.31
C PHE A 35 7.24 -8.88 0.86
N THR A 36 7.59 -8.16 1.92
CA THR A 36 8.16 -8.79 3.13
C THR A 36 7.11 -9.62 3.85
N PHE A 37 5.87 -9.15 3.97
CA PHE A 37 4.77 -9.96 4.51
C PHE A 37 4.51 -11.20 3.63
N LYS A 38 4.41 -11.01 2.32
CA LYS A 38 4.10 -12.08 1.35
C LYS A 38 5.17 -13.16 1.31
N LYS A 39 6.45 -12.79 1.30
CA LYS A 39 7.55 -13.75 1.33
C LYS A 39 7.62 -14.52 2.65
N THR A 40 7.41 -13.84 3.77
CA THR A 40 7.60 -14.45 5.09
C THR A 40 6.43 -15.32 5.53
N LEU A 41 5.20 -14.90 5.26
CA LEU A 41 4.00 -15.57 5.75
C LEU A 41 3.40 -16.55 4.73
N ASP A 42 3.42 -16.15 3.46
CA ASP A 42 2.74 -16.88 2.38
C ASP A 42 3.75 -17.61 1.47
N HIS A 43 5.05 -17.48 1.72
CA HIS A 43 6.15 -18.07 0.93
C HIS A 43 6.12 -17.71 -0.56
N VAL A 44 5.55 -16.55 -0.91
CA VAL A 44 5.51 -16.05 -2.29
C VAL A 44 6.92 -15.77 -2.78
N SER A 45 7.26 -16.25 -3.99
CA SER A 45 8.50 -15.83 -4.68
C SER A 45 8.37 -14.37 -5.08
N ILE A 46 9.34 -13.53 -4.71
CA ILE A 46 9.30 -12.08 -4.95
C ILE A 46 10.37 -11.58 -5.92
N GLY A 47 11.21 -12.47 -6.47
CA GLY A 47 12.38 -12.10 -7.27
C GLY A 47 13.25 -11.05 -6.56
N ASN A 48 13.54 -9.95 -7.26
CA ASN A 48 14.34 -8.82 -6.78
C ASN A 48 13.51 -7.74 -6.07
N SER A 49 12.24 -8.00 -5.74
CA SER A 49 11.41 -7.02 -5.02
C SER A 49 11.99 -6.70 -3.63
N PRO A 50 11.72 -5.50 -3.08
CA PRO A 50 12.21 -5.11 -1.77
C PRO A 50 11.89 -6.15 -0.68
N PHE A 51 12.90 -6.56 0.06
CA PHE A 51 12.76 -7.46 1.20
C PHE A 51 13.53 -6.91 2.38
N ASP A 52 12.82 -6.67 3.47
CA ASP A 52 13.40 -6.19 4.71
C ASP A 52 13.58 -7.35 5.69
N ALA A 53 14.80 -7.90 5.73
CA ALA A 53 15.13 -9.04 6.58
C ALA A 53 14.89 -8.74 8.09
N PRO A 54 15.35 -7.61 8.65
CA PRO A 54 14.98 -7.21 10.01
C PRO A 54 13.47 -7.13 10.26
N GLY A 55 12.72 -6.50 9.35
CA GLY A 55 11.27 -6.38 9.49
C GLY A 55 10.53 -7.71 9.40
N SER A 56 11.07 -8.67 8.63
CA SER A 56 10.51 -10.01 8.47
C SER A 56 10.38 -10.79 9.79
N GLU A 57 11.23 -10.50 10.78
CA GLU A 57 11.14 -11.14 12.10
C GLU A 57 9.92 -10.69 12.91
N LYS A 58 9.28 -9.58 12.52
CA LYS A 58 8.17 -8.96 13.26
C LYS A 58 6.81 -9.16 12.61
N VAL A 59 6.74 -9.47 11.31
CA VAL A 59 5.48 -9.53 10.56
C VAL A 59 4.48 -10.54 11.15
N ALA A 60 4.94 -11.70 11.64
CA ALA A 60 4.08 -12.69 12.28
C ALA A 60 3.40 -12.12 13.54
N GLY A 61 4.15 -11.39 14.38
CA GLY A 61 3.61 -10.74 15.56
C GLY A 61 2.56 -9.66 15.23
N LEU A 62 2.78 -8.88 14.17
CA LEU A 62 1.83 -7.88 13.69
C LEU A 62 0.52 -8.55 13.22
N VAL A 63 0.60 -9.67 12.51
CA VAL A 63 -0.59 -10.42 12.08
C VAL A 63 -1.35 -11.02 13.26
N GLU A 64 -0.66 -11.56 14.26
CA GLU A 64 -1.32 -12.06 15.48
C GLU A 64 -1.99 -10.94 16.27
N LYS A 65 -1.36 -9.76 16.38
CA LYS A 65 -1.98 -8.58 16.98
C LYS A 65 -3.23 -8.14 16.20
N ALA A 66 -3.15 -8.11 14.87
CA ALA A 66 -4.29 -7.78 14.01
C ALA A 66 -5.46 -8.74 14.24
N LYS A 67 -5.21 -10.05 14.28
CA LYS A 67 -6.23 -11.06 14.60
C LYS A 67 -6.85 -10.84 15.98
N LYS A 68 -6.02 -10.64 17.01
CA LYS A 68 -6.48 -10.38 18.38
C LYS A 68 -7.40 -9.14 18.46
N ASN A 69 -7.09 -8.11 17.68
CA ASN A 69 -7.84 -6.87 17.64
C ASN A 69 -8.98 -6.87 16.60
N ASN A 70 -9.25 -8.00 15.94
CA ASN A 70 -10.25 -8.14 14.86
C ASN A 70 -10.05 -7.14 13.70
N VAL A 71 -8.79 -6.85 13.36
CA VAL A 71 -8.43 -5.99 12.24
C VAL A 71 -8.39 -6.80 10.94
N LYS A 72 -9.16 -6.38 9.94
CA LYS A 72 -9.10 -6.94 8.58
C LYS A 72 -7.83 -6.46 7.89
N LEU A 73 -6.83 -7.34 7.76
CA LEU A 73 -5.65 -7.10 6.95
C LEU A 73 -5.94 -7.33 5.47
N VAL A 74 -5.48 -6.41 4.62
CA VAL A 74 -5.66 -6.46 3.17
C VAL A 74 -4.31 -6.24 2.51
N PHE A 75 -3.89 -7.19 1.68
CA PHE A 75 -2.63 -7.16 0.96
C PHE A 75 -2.89 -7.21 -0.56
N PRO A 76 -1.94 -6.79 -1.40
CA PRO A 76 -1.99 -7.10 -2.83
C PRO A 76 -2.00 -8.62 -3.07
N VAL A 77 -2.55 -9.02 -4.21
CA VAL A 77 -2.66 -10.42 -4.67
C VAL A 77 -2.12 -10.62 -6.09
N ASP A 78 -1.84 -9.50 -6.77
CA ASP A 78 -1.25 -9.42 -8.09
C ASP A 78 -0.45 -8.11 -8.23
N TYR A 79 0.49 -8.11 -9.17
CA TYR A 79 1.54 -7.10 -9.27
C TYR A 79 1.78 -6.73 -10.73
N VAL A 80 2.10 -5.45 -10.96
CA VAL A 80 2.85 -5.04 -12.15
C VAL A 80 4.33 -5.18 -11.81
N ILE A 81 5.05 -5.92 -12.64
CA ILE A 81 6.47 -6.22 -12.43
C ILE A 81 7.34 -5.53 -13.49
N GLY A 82 8.58 -5.21 -13.13
CA GLY A 82 9.61 -4.69 -14.03
C GLY A 82 10.89 -5.54 -13.98
N ASP A 83 11.62 -5.60 -15.09
CA ASP A 83 12.92 -6.30 -15.17
C ASP A 83 14.08 -5.51 -14.54
N LYS A 84 13.86 -4.24 -14.21
CA LYS A 84 14.78 -3.35 -13.47
C LYS A 84 14.00 -2.21 -12.80
N PHE A 85 14.63 -1.54 -11.84
CA PHE A 85 14.09 -0.31 -11.22
C PHE A 85 14.36 0.90 -12.12
N ASP A 86 13.54 1.08 -13.14
CA ASP A 86 13.71 2.12 -14.16
C ASP A 86 12.35 2.48 -14.78
N LYS A 87 12.17 3.74 -15.16
CA LYS A 87 10.98 4.21 -15.88
C LYS A 87 10.78 3.50 -17.24
N ASP A 88 11.86 3.03 -17.85
CA ASP A 88 11.89 2.36 -19.16
C ASP A 88 12.07 0.83 -19.03
N ALA A 89 11.78 0.26 -17.86
CA ALA A 89 11.81 -1.19 -17.63
C ALA A 89 10.81 -1.92 -18.55
N LYS A 90 11.16 -3.14 -18.95
CA LYS A 90 10.16 -4.05 -19.53
C LYS A 90 9.17 -4.41 -18.43
N THR A 91 7.89 -4.36 -18.77
CA THR A 91 6.82 -4.64 -17.81
C THR A 91 6.21 -6.01 -18.02
N GLY A 92 5.63 -6.54 -16.94
CA GLY A 92 4.87 -7.78 -16.94
C GLY A 92 3.86 -7.79 -15.80
N PHE A 93 3.22 -8.94 -15.61
CA PHE A 93 2.29 -9.17 -14.51
C PHE A 93 2.66 -10.47 -13.78
N ALA A 94 2.41 -10.50 -12.48
CA ALA A 94 2.55 -11.68 -11.64
C ALA A 94 1.44 -11.72 -10.59
N THR A 95 1.10 -12.91 -10.12
CA THR A 95 0.18 -13.13 -9.00
C THR A 95 0.91 -13.76 -7.82
N ASP A 96 0.30 -13.76 -6.63
CA ASP A 96 0.85 -14.48 -5.48
C ASP A 96 1.07 -15.98 -5.77
N ALA A 97 0.16 -16.59 -6.53
CA ALA A 97 0.20 -18.01 -6.85
C ALA A 97 1.34 -18.37 -7.83
N GLU A 98 1.62 -17.49 -8.78
CA GLU A 98 2.72 -17.66 -9.74
C GLU A 98 4.06 -17.25 -9.14
N GLY A 99 4.05 -16.26 -8.24
CA GLY A 99 5.23 -15.56 -7.78
C GLY A 99 5.82 -14.63 -8.84
N ILE A 100 6.74 -13.79 -8.41
CA ILE A 100 7.54 -12.91 -9.26
C ILE A 100 8.78 -13.69 -9.73
N PRO A 101 9.09 -13.71 -11.04
CA PRO A 101 10.27 -14.39 -11.57
C PRO A 101 11.59 -13.79 -11.05
N GLU A 102 12.63 -14.63 -11.00
CA GLU A 102 14.00 -14.17 -10.73
C GLU A 102 14.44 -13.09 -11.73
N GLY A 103 15.14 -12.08 -11.23
CA GLY A 103 15.55 -10.91 -12.02
C GLY A 103 14.47 -9.82 -12.14
N TRP A 104 13.20 -10.13 -11.87
CA TRP A 104 12.09 -9.17 -11.90
C TRP A 104 11.73 -8.66 -10.50
N MET A 105 11.05 -7.52 -10.42
CA MET A 105 10.57 -6.93 -9.17
C MET A 105 9.16 -6.35 -9.33
N GLY A 106 8.36 -6.44 -8.28
CA GLY A 106 7.05 -5.82 -8.22
C GLY A 106 7.17 -4.34 -7.93
N LEU A 107 6.57 -3.52 -8.78
CA LEU A 107 6.70 -2.05 -8.75
C LEU A 107 5.35 -1.34 -8.64
N ASP A 108 4.23 -2.05 -8.83
CA ASP A 108 2.89 -1.51 -8.59
C ASP A 108 1.89 -2.65 -8.27
N ALA A 109 0.78 -2.29 -7.64
CA ALA A 109 -0.33 -3.21 -7.42
C ALA A 109 -1.01 -3.56 -8.75
N GLY A 110 -1.29 -4.84 -8.98
CA GLY A 110 -2.01 -5.32 -10.16
C GLY A 110 -3.51 -5.00 -10.14
N PRO A 111 -4.22 -5.30 -11.23
CA PRO A 111 -5.63 -4.94 -11.38
C PRO A 111 -6.55 -5.55 -10.31
N LYS A 112 -6.34 -6.79 -9.86
CA LYS A 112 -7.17 -7.43 -8.83
C LYS A 112 -6.94 -6.79 -7.46
N SER A 113 -5.69 -6.45 -7.16
CA SER A 113 -5.31 -5.73 -5.93
C SER A 113 -5.94 -4.36 -5.89
N ARG A 114 -5.96 -3.62 -7.01
CA ARG A 114 -6.61 -2.32 -7.11
C ARG A 114 -8.11 -2.40 -6.84
N GLU A 115 -8.78 -3.43 -7.37
CA GLU A 115 -10.20 -3.68 -7.08
C GLU A 115 -10.43 -3.98 -5.59
N LEU A 116 -9.62 -4.86 -5.00
CA LEU A 116 -9.69 -5.20 -3.58
C LEU A 116 -9.47 -3.97 -2.68
N PHE A 117 -8.50 -3.13 -3.01
CA PHE A 117 -8.24 -1.89 -2.30
C PHE A 117 -9.42 -0.93 -2.44
N ARG A 118 -9.96 -0.75 -3.66
CA ARG A 118 -11.13 0.11 -3.89
C ARG A 118 -12.33 -0.34 -3.07
N LEU A 119 -12.64 -1.63 -3.04
CA LEU A 119 -13.75 -2.16 -2.22
C LEU A 119 -13.54 -1.82 -0.74
N THR A 120 -12.35 -2.10 -0.22
CA THR A 120 -11.99 -1.83 1.18
C THR A 120 -12.06 -0.33 1.53
N VAL A 121 -11.63 0.54 0.61
CA VAL A 121 -11.73 2.00 0.75
C VAL A 121 -13.18 2.46 0.81
N LEU A 122 -14.04 1.96 -0.08
CA LEU A 122 -15.44 2.37 -0.14
C LEU A 122 -16.30 1.84 1.02
N GLU A 123 -15.85 0.79 1.71
CA GLU A 123 -16.45 0.30 2.96
C GLU A 123 -16.18 1.25 4.15
N ALA A 124 -15.10 2.03 4.11
CA ALA A 124 -14.64 2.83 5.24
C ALA A 124 -15.37 4.19 5.35
N LYS A 125 -15.56 4.64 6.59
CA LYS A 125 -16.09 5.99 6.93
C LYS A 125 -15.02 7.00 7.30
N THR A 126 -13.85 6.51 7.69
CA THR A 126 -12.66 7.29 8.00
C THR A 126 -11.49 6.54 7.44
N ILE A 127 -10.64 7.23 6.68
CA ILE A 127 -9.51 6.67 5.96
C ILE A 127 -8.29 7.52 6.28
N LEU A 128 -7.22 6.87 6.73
CA LEU A 128 -5.88 7.44 6.80
C LEU A 128 -5.03 6.78 5.72
N TRP A 129 -4.53 7.56 4.78
CA TRP A 129 -3.69 7.07 3.70
C TRP A 129 -2.27 7.65 3.82
N ASN A 130 -1.30 6.77 4.08
CA ASN A 130 0.11 7.09 4.19
C ASN A 130 0.95 6.05 3.43
N GLY A 131 1.27 6.35 2.17
CA GLY A 131 2.15 5.54 1.33
C GLY A 131 1.45 5.05 0.06
N PRO A 132 2.03 5.27 -1.13
CA PRO A 132 1.50 4.75 -2.38
C PRO A 132 1.69 3.23 -2.53
N PRO A 133 0.81 2.54 -3.28
CA PRO A 133 0.92 1.10 -3.55
C PRO A 133 1.97 0.73 -4.62
N GLY A 134 2.62 1.70 -5.24
CA GLY A 134 3.60 1.50 -6.32
C GLY A 134 4.52 2.70 -6.55
N VAL A 135 5.50 2.53 -7.44
CA VAL A 135 6.50 3.53 -7.83
C VAL A 135 5.87 4.55 -8.78
N PHE A 136 5.07 5.44 -8.20
CA PHE A 136 4.19 6.35 -8.93
C PHE A 136 4.92 7.37 -9.81
N GLU A 137 6.20 7.60 -9.54
CA GLU A 137 7.07 8.48 -10.32
C GLU A 137 7.32 7.93 -11.72
N PHE A 138 7.13 6.63 -11.93
CA PHE A 138 7.27 5.97 -13.21
C PHE A 138 5.87 5.69 -13.80
N PRO A 139 5.52 6.26 -14.97
CA PRO A 139 4.17 6.15 -15.52
C PRO A 139 3.64 4.71 -15.67
N ALA A 140 4.53 3.76 -15.96
CA ALA A 140 4.20 2.34 -16.09
C ALA A 140 3.75 1.69 -14.75
N PHE A 141 4.11 2.29 -13.62
CA PHE A 141 3.91 1.77 -12.27
C PHE A 141 3.08 2.73 -11.39
N ALA A 142 2.38 3.69 -11.99
CA ALA A 142 1.60 4.71 -11.28
C ALA A 142 0.10 4.38 -11.13
N LYS A 143 -0.39 3.34 -11.82
CA LYS A 143 -1.83 3.10 -11.95
C LYS A 143 -2.46 2.58 -10.66
N GLY A 144 -1.72 1.88 -9.80
CA GLY A 144 -2.20 1.53 -8.45
C GLY A 144 -2.40 2.78 -7.60
N SER A 145 -1.44 3.70 -7.60
CA SER A 145 -1.53 4.95 -6.85
C SER A 145 -2.67 5.84 -7.34
N SER A 146 -2.84 5.99 -8.65
CA SER A 146 -3.95 6.78 -9.21
C SER A 146 -5.30 6.12 -8.92
N SER A 147 -5.40 4.78 -9.02
CA SER A 147 -6.63 4.04 -8.70
C SER A 147 -7.03 4.17 -7.23
N LEU A 148 -6.04 4.24 -6.33
CA LEU A 148 -6.29 4.41 -4.91
C LEU A 148 -6.73 5.83 -4.57
N LEU A 149 -6.16 6.84 -5.24
CA LEU A 149 -6.62 8.22 -5.17
C LEU A 149 -8.07 8.36 -5.67
N GLU A 150 -8.39 7.77 -6.83
CA GLU A 150 -9.75 7.76 -7.38
C GLU A 150 -10.75 7.13 -6.40
N ALA A 151 -10.40 6.00 -5.78
CA ALA A 151 -11.22 5.35 -4.75
C ALA A 151 -11.42 6.24 -3.52
N SER A 152 -10.37 6.94 -3.10
CA SER A 152 -10.41 7.85 -1.95
C SER A 152 -11.31 9.06 -2.20
N ILE A 153 -11.22 9.67 -3.39
CA ILE A 153 -12.11 10.76 -3.81
C ILE A 153 -13.58 10.28 -3.83
N ASP A 154 -13.83 9.09 -4.36
CA ASP A 154 -15.18 8.52 -4.37
C ASP A 154 -15.71 8.21 -2.97
N ALA A 155 -14.82 7.84 -2.03
CA ALA A 155 -15.19 7.67 -0.63
C ALA A 155 -15.61 9.01 0.00
N VAL A 156 -14.89 10.11 -0.28
CA VAL A 156 -15.29 11.46 0.17
C VAL A 156 -16.66 11.86 -0.39
N LYS A 157 -16.92 11.62 -1.68
CA LYS A 157 -18.25 11.87 -2.28
C LYS A 157 -19.37 11.07 -1.62
N LYS A 158 -19.05 9.90 -1.04
CA LYS A 158 -19.97 9.07 -0.25
C LYS A 158 -20.04 9.44 1.24
N GLY A 159 -19.38 10.52 1.65
CA GLY A 159 -19.39 11.06 3.00
C GLY A 159 -18.33 10.46 3.93
N ALA A 160 -17.30 9.79 3.42
CA ALA A 160 -16.16 9.39 4.23
C ALA A 160 -15.22 10.57 4.49
N VAL A 161 -14.53 10.55 5.63
CA VAL A 161 -13.39 11.44 5.90
C VAL A 161 -12.12 10.77 5.40
N VAL A 162 -11.37 11.43 4.52
CA VAL A 162 -10.08 10.96 4.01
C VAL A 162 -8.97 11.91 4.40
N ILE A 163 -8.00 11.39 5.15
CA ILE A 163 -6.80 12.08 5.61
C ILE A 163 -5.62 11.47 4.87
N VAL A 164 -4.89 12.30 4.13
CA VAL A 164 -3.63 11.92 3.49
C VAL A 164 -2.47 12.40 4.34
N GLY A 165 -1.54 11.49 4.62
CA GLY A 165 -0.28 11.75 5.29
C GLY A 165 0.92 11.29 4.46
N GLY A 166 2.08 11.85 4.77
CA GLY A 166 3.35 11.49 4.13
C GLY A 166 3.61 12.26 2.84
N GLY A 167 4.88 12.60 2.61
CA GLY A 167 5.31 13.43 1.47
C GLY A 167 5.02 12.80 0.11
N ASP A 168 5.26 11.49 -0.02
CA ASP A 168 5.03 10.77 -1.29
C ASP A 168 3.54 10.71 -1.62
N THR A 169 2.70 10.38 -0.65
CA THR A 169 1.23 10.36 -0.83
C THR A 169 0.70 11.75 -1.17
N ALA A 170 1.16 12.80 -0.47
CA ALA A 170 0.79 14.18 -0.79
C ALA A 170 1.23 14.57 -2.21
N THR A 171 2.38 14.07 -2.66
CA THR A 171 2.87 14.29 -4.04
C THR A 171 1.99 13.60 -5.07
N VAL A 172 1.53 12.35 -4.81
CA VAL A 172 0.55 11.67 -5.68
C VAL A 172 -0.72 12.52 -5.83
N VAL A 173 -1.25 13.05 -4.72
CA VAL A 173 -2.45 13.91 -4.74
C VAL A 173 -2.19 15.17 -5.58
N ALA A 174 -1.07 15.85 -5.34
CA ALA A 174 -0.72 17.10 -6.02
C ALA A 174 -0.52 16.92 -7.53
N GLN A 175 0.13 15.84 -7.96
CA GLN A 175 0.30 15.51 -9.39
C GLN A 175 -1.03 15.34 -10.13
N HIS A 176 -2.12 15.03 -9.41
CA HIS A 176 -3.45 14.85 -9.97
C HIS A 176 -4.38 16.06 -9.76
N GLY A 177 -3.90 17.15 -9.13
CA GLY A 177 -4.72 18.32 -8.82
C GLY A 177 -5.99 17.92 -8.05
N ALA A 178 -5.80 17.16 -6.97
CA ALA A 178 -6.88 16.54 -6.20
C ALA A 178 -6.87 16.91 -4.71
N GLU A 179 -6.07 17.90 -4.32
CA GLU A 179 -5.93 18.37 -2.94
C GLU A 179 -7.26 18.83 -2.35
N ASP A 180 -8.08 19.50 -3.16
CA ASP A 180 -9.41 20.02 -2.82
C ASP A 180 -10.51 18.94 -2.85
N LYS A 181 -10.20 17.73 -3.33
CA LYS A 181 -11.14 16.60 -3.42
C LYS A 181 -11.06 15.66 -2.23
N LEU A 182 -10.13 15.91 -1.29
CA LEU A 182 -9.90 15.11 -0.09
C LEU A 182 -10.24 15.93 1.16
N SER A 183 -10.46 15.26 2.30
CA SER A 183 -10.87 15.96 3.53
C SER A 183 -9.70 16.69 4.20
N HIS A 184 -8.50 16.12 4.15
CA HIS A 184 -7.28 16.74 4.64
C HIS A 184 -6.06 16.14 3.93
N VAL A 185 -5.10 16.99 3.56
CA VAL A 185 -3.80 16.59 3.00
C VAL A 185 -2.70 17.22 3.84
N SER A 186 -1.91 16.39 4.49
CA SER A 186 -0.74 16.80 5.27
C SER A 186 0.54 16.42 4.55
N THR A 187 1.48 17.37 4.48
CA THR A 187 2.80 17.17 3.87
C THR A 187 3.82 16.54 4.83
N SER A 188 3.53 16.48 6.13
CA SER A 188 4.42 15.88 7.14
C SER A 188 3.84 14.59 7.71
N ALA A 189 4.49 13.45 7.47
CA ALA A 189 4.11 12.16 8.06
C ALA A 189 4.05 12.24 9.60
N ALA A 190 5.02 12.93 10.22
CA ALA A 190 5.15 13.07 11.67
C ALA A 190 4.04 13.89 12.34
N THR A 191 3.28 14.72 11.60
CA THR A 191 2.20 15.53 12.17
C THR A 191 0.83 14.86 12.00
N THR A 192 0.73 13.82 11.17
CA THR A 192 -0.54 13.18 10.79
C THR A 192 -0.85 11.89 11.55
N LEU A 193 0.18 11.23 12.08
CA LEU A 193 0.13 9.86 12.61
C LEU A 193 0.12 9.80 14.15
#